data_AF-A0A2D4FJZ6-F1
#
_entry.id   AF-A0A2D4FJZ6-F1
#
_cell.length_a   1.000
_cell.length_b   1.000
_cell.length_c   1.000
_cell.angle_alpha   90.00
_cell.angle_beta   90.00
_cell.angle_gamma   90.00
#
_symmetry.space_group_name_H-M   'P 1'
#
loop_
_entity.id
_entity.type
_entity.pdbx_description
1 polymer ?
#
loop_
_entity_poly.entity_id
_entity_poly.type
_entity_poly.pdbx_seq_one_letter_code
_entity_poly.pdbx_strand_id
1 'polypeptide(L)'
;ALVLPSYSFYYIKAKINETLTQAKFIATLKRESFDEVGYTFLAPRDYCSTVKITDNNTVFLQNFIEFMDQYSPENPSCNGLVMRALLDAGFTSDLVQNYWSKQDPEGITARFVATDGGITRVYPKSAGEYWTENAETYEQSFYKRSLDNENYIFTAPFFNRSIYEDGIMVSKAVKVTVNG
;
A
#
# COMPACT_ATOMS: atom_id res chain seq x y z
N ALA A 1 7.33 -28.37 -5.06
CA ALA A 1 6.44 -28.26 -3.88
C ALA A 1 6.01 -26.81 -3.72
N LEU A 2 4.88 -26.55 -3.05
CA LEU A 2 4.37 -25.20 -2.73
C LEU A 2 4.42 -25.02 -1.22
N VAL A 3 4.95 -23.89 -0.74
CA VAL A 3 5.06 -23.57 0.69
C VAL A 3 3.99 -22.54 1.04
N LEU A 4 3.16 -22.83 2.05
CA LEU A 4 2.13 -21.92 2.55
C LEU A 4 2.16 -21.91 4.09
N PRO A 5 2.29 -20.74 4.74
CA PRO A 5 2.04 -20.63 6.16
C PRO A 5 0.55 -20.87 6.47
N SER A 6 0.24 -21.36 7.67
CA SER A 6 -1.13 -21.74 8.05
C SER A 6 -2.14 -20.59 7.96
N TYR A 7 -1.68 -19.34 8.17
CA TYR A 7 -2.51 -18.15 8.08
C TYR A 7 -2.86 -17.73 6.63
N SER A 8 -2.24 -18.33 5.60
CA SER A 8 -2.45 -17.94 4.20
C SER A 8 -3.38 -18.89 3.42
N PHE A 9 -4.13 -19.76 4.11
CA PHE A 9 -5.10 -20.66 3.45
C PHE A 9 -6.34 -19.94 2.94
N TYR A 10 -6.59 -18.73 3.41
CA TYR A 10 -7.67 -17.86 2.95
C TYR A 10 -7.10 -16.59 2.35
N TYR A 11 -7.80 -16.05 1.36
CA TYR A 11 -7.42 -14.79 0.72
C TYR A 11 -8.67 -13.94 0.48
N ILE A 12 -8.47 -12.62 0.38
CA ILE A 12 -9.54 -11.68 0.09
C ILE A 12 -9.59 -11.49 -1.43
N LYS A 13 -10.75 -11.82 -2.02
CA LYS A 13 -11.08 -11.43 -3.38
C LYS A 13 -11.95 -10.17 -3.34
N ALA A 14 -11.49 -9.10 -3.96
CA ALA A 14 -12.27 -7.87 -4.04
C ALA A 14 -13.59 -8.07 -4.79
N LYS A 15 -14.67 -7.49 -4.26
CA LYS A 15 -16.01 -7.50 -4.84
C LYS A 15 -16.61 -6.09 -4.73
N ILE A 16 -16.04 -5.16 -5.49
CA ILE A 16 -16.49 -3.77 -5.58
C ILE A 16 -17.20 -3.61 -6.91
N ASN A 17 -18.53 -3.50 -6.88
CA ASN A 17 -19.33 -3.47 -8.10
C ASN A 17 -19.83 -2.05 -8.43
N GLU A 18 -19.90 -1.14 -7.46
CA GLU A 18 -20.39 0.21 -7.73
C GLU A 18 -19.32 1.08 -8.37
N THR A 19 -19.61 1.60 -9.56
CA THR A 19 -18.72 2.51 -10.31
C THR A 19 -18.32 3.75 -9.49
N LEU A 20 -19.24 4.28 -8.67
CA LEU A 20 -18.93 5.43 -7.80
C LEU A 20 -17.90 5.07 -6.72
N THR A 21 -17.99 3.87 -6.14
CA THR A 21 -17.03 3.39 -5.14
C THR A 21 -15.66 3.20 -5.77
N GLN A 22 -15.60 2.58 -6.96
CA GLN A 22 -14.35 2.42 -7.72
C GLN A 22 -13.71 3.79 -8.04
N ALA A 23 -14.48 4.74 -8.55
CA ALA A 23 -14.00 6.09 -8.87
C ALA A 23 -13.46 6.82 -7.64
N LYS A 24 -14.15 6.71 -6.49
CA LYS A 24 -13.66 7.27 -5.22
C LYS A 24 -12.32 6.67 -4.83
N PHE A 25 -12.15 5.36 -4.92
CA PHE A 25 -10.88 4.72 -4.56
C PHE A 25 -9.74 5.09 -5.52
N ILE A 26 -10.00 5.18 -6.82
CA ILE A 26 -9.02 5.67 -7.81
C ILE A 26 -8.56 7.10 -7.47
N ALA A 27 -9.48 7.99 -7.09
CA ALA A 27 -9.15 9.37 -6.74
C ALA A 27 -8.12 9.48 -5.59
N THR A 28 -8.16 8.53 -4.64
CA THR A 28 -7.21 8.51 -3.52
C THR A 28 -5.78 8.15 -3.92
N LEU A 29 -5.57 7.61 -5.12
CA LEU A 29 -4.24 7.28 -5.65
C LEU A 29 -3.56 8.48 -6.33
N LYS A 30 -4.33 9.52 -6.66
CA LYS A 30 -3.82 10.69 -7.38
C LYS A 30 -2.94 11.56 -6.50
N ARG A 31 -1.89 12.16 -7.08
CA ARG A 31 -0.87 12.92 -6.33
C ARG A 31 -1.45 14.11 -5.59
N GLU A 32 -2.46 14.75 -6.16
CA GLU A 32 -3.19 15.86 -5.54
C GLU A 32 -3.85 15.47 -4.21
N SER A 33 -4.15 14.19 -4.01
CA SER A 33 -4.74 13.68 -2.77
C SER A 33 -3.70 13.42 -1.68
N PHE A 34 -2.39 13.41 -2.00
CA PHE A 34 -1.36 12.95 -1.06
C PHE A 34 -1.18 13.83 0.16
N ASP A 35 -1.53 15.11 0.06
CA ASP A 35 -1.52 16.01 1.23
C ASP A 35 -2.57 15.60 2.27
N GLU A 36 -3.68 14.99 1.82
CA GLU A 36 -4.77 14.50 2.70
C GLU A 36 -4.57 13.04 3.12
N VAL A 37 -4.08 12.19 2.22
CA VAL A 37 -4.08 10.74 2.41
C VAL A 37 -2.70 10.10 2.55
N GLY A 38 -1.64 10.91 2.48
CA GLY A 38 -0.25 10.47 2.52
C GLY A 38 0.31 10.08 1.15
N TYR A 39 1.64 9.95 1.09
CA TYR A 39 2.35 9.51 -0.10
C TYR A 39 2.00 8.06 -0.40
N THR A 40 1.48 7.79 -1.60
CA THR A 40 1.05 6.46 -2.00
C THR A 40 2.02 5.83 -2.98
N PHE A 41 2.40 4.58 -2.71
CA PHE A 41 3.12 3.69 -3.61
C PHE A 41 2.19 2.59 -4.09
N LEU A 42 2.42 2.13 -5.32
CA LEU A 42 1.74 0.99 -5.92
C LEU A 42 2.76 -0.07 -6.34
N ALA A 43 2.64 -1.28 -5.83
CA ALA A 43 3.54 -2.38 -6.16
C ALA A 43 3.60 -2.60 -7.69
N PRO A 44 4.80 -2.69 -8.29
CA PRO A 44 5.02 -2.78 -9.74
C PRO A 44 4.61 -4.15 -10.33
N ARG A 45 3.32 -4.46 -10.28
CA ARG A 45 2.72 -5.72 -10.73
C ARG A 45 2.08 -5.55 -12.11
N ASP A 46 1.87 -6.68 -12.78
CA ASP A 46 1.29 -6.74 -14.13
C ASP A 46 -0.24 -6.57 -14.06
N TYR A 47 -0.73 -5.39 -13.62
CA TYR A 47 -2.16 -5.14 -13.40
C TYR A 47 -2.98 -5.21 -14.68
N CYS A 48 -2.47 -4.56 -15.74
CA CYS A 48 -3.05 -4.52 -17.07
C CYS A 48 -1.93 -4.60 -18.10
N SER A 49 -2.10 -5.40 -19.15
CA SER A 49 -1.05 -5.69 -20.14
C SER A 49 -0.51 -4.46 -20.88
N THR A 50 -1.26 -3.36 -20.90
CA THR A 50 -0.90 -2.10 -21.53
C THR A 50 -0.18 -1.12 -20.60
N VAL A 51 -0.24 -1.34 -19.28
CA VAL A 51 0.41 -0.47 -18.28
C VAL A 51 1.83 -0.98 -18.04
N LYS A 52 2.82 -0.27 -18.59
CA LYS A 52 4.23 -0.67 -18.48
C LYS A 52 4.73 -0.53 -17.05
N ILE A 53 5.28 -1.62 -16.50
CA ILE A 53 6.02 -1.62 -15.24
C ILE A 53 7.31 -0.80 -15.39
N THR A 54 7.57 0.11 -14.45
CA THR A 54 8.77 0.95 -14.42
C THR A 54 9.43 0.92 -13.05
N ASP A 55 10.76 1.01 -13.01
CA ASP A 55 11.53 1.04 -11.75
C ASP A 55 11.19 2.26 -10.88
N ASN A 56 10.85 3.39 -11.50
CA ASN A 56 10.39 4.58 -10.79
C ASN A 56 8.90 4.43 -10.44
N ASN A 57 8.60 4.27 -9.15
CA ASN A 57 7.24 4.04 -8.70
C ASN A 57 6.28 5.22 -8.98
N THR A 58 6.77 6.46 -8.90
CA THR A 58 5.97 7.65 -9.20
C THR A 58 5.53 7.68 -10.67
N VAL A 59 6.40 7.24 -11.59
CA VAL A 59 6.07 7.09 -13.01
C VAL A 59 5.09 5.95 -13.22
N PHE A 60 5.34 4.80 -12.58
CA PHE A 60 4.46 3.64 -12.68
C PHE A 60 3.03 3.95 -12.21
N LEU A 61 2.90 4.55 -11.02
CA LEU A 61 1.61 4.94 -10.45
C LEU A 61 0.88 5.95 -11.34
N GLN A 62 1.60 6.93 -11.92
CA GLN A 62 1.02 7.89 -12.86
C GLN A 62 0.45 7.20 -14.10
N ASN A 63 1.21 6.28 -14.71
CA ASN A 63 0.75 5.52 -15.88
C ASN A 63 -0.48 4.66 -15.54
N PHE A 64 -0.51 4.07 -14.35
CA PHE A 64 -1.65 3.30 -13.87
C PHE A 64 -2.90 4.19 -13.72
N ILE A 65 -2.77 5.37 -13.11
CA ILE A 65 -3.89 6.32 -12.94
C ILE A 65 -4.40 6.82 -14.29
N GLU A 66 -3.51 7.20 -15.21
CA GLU A 66 -3.90 7.66 -16.55
C GLU A 66 -4.68 6.60 -17.32
N PHE A 67 -4.30 5.33 -17.16
CA PHE A 67 -5.06 4.22 -17.73
C PHE A 67 -6.44 4.07 -17.07
N MET A 68 -6.51 4.14 -15.73
CA MET A 68 -7.78 4.04 -14.98
C MET A 68 -8.72 5.23 -15.21
N ASP A 69 -8.21 6.41 -15.58
CA ASP A 69 -9.01 7.57 -15.96
C ASP A 69 -9.68 7.39 -17.34
N GLN A 70 -9.12 6.55 -18.20
CA GLN A 70 -9.63 6.29 -19.55
C GLN A 70 -10.47 5.00 -19.65
N TYR A 71 -10.14 4.00 -18.83
CA TYR A 71 -10.70 2.66 -18.93
C TYR A 71 -11.23 2.17 -17.59
N SER A 72 -12.32 1.39 -17.64
CA SER A 72 -12.88 0.73 -16.45
C SER A 72 -11.84 -0.20 -15.79
N PRO A 73 -11.79 -0.30 -14.45
CA PRO A 73 -11.02 -1.31 -13.74
C PRO A 73 -11.30 -2.76 -14.15
N GLU A 74 -12.46 -3.02 -14.78
CA GLU A 74 -12.86 -4.32 -15.33
C GLU A 74 -12.46 -4.52 -16.81
N ASN A 75 -11.61 -3.64 -17.35
CA ASN A 75 -11.16 -3.73 -18.73
C ASN A 75 -10.57 -5.14 -19.02
N PRO A 76 -10.88 -5.78 -20.16
CA PRO A 76 -10.38 -7.12 -20.49
C PRO A 76 -8.85 -7.26 -20.54
N SER A 77 -8.12 -6.15 -20.69
CA SER A 77 -6.65 -6.13 -20.61
C SER A 77 -6.10 -6.21 -19.18
N CYS A 78 -6.96 -6.09 -18.16
CA CYS A 78 -6.61 -6.08 -16.75
C CYS A 78 -6.97 -7.39 -16.05
N ASN A 79 -6.29 -7.68 -14.94
CA ASN A 79 -6.60 -8.81 -14.07
C ASN A 79 -7.17 -8.36 -12.71
N GLY A 80 -7.57 -9.33 -11.89
CA GLY A 80 -8.22 -9.10 -10.60
C GLY A 80 -7.38 -8.33 -9.57
N LEU A 81 -6.08 -8.13 -9.79
CA LEU A 81 -5.22 -7.34 -8.91
C LEU A 81 -5.65 -5.87 -8.89
N VAL A 82 -6.20 -5.34 -9.98
CA VAL A 82 -6.69 -3.95 -10.04
C VAL A 82 -7.75 -3.73 -8.96
N MET A 83 -8.78 -4.56 -8.93
CA MET A 83 -9.87 -4.45 -7.94
C MET A 83 -9.37 -4.61 -6.50
N ARG A 84 -8.37 -5.48 -6.29
CA ARG A 84 -7.74 -5.66 -4.99
C ARG A 84 -6.97 -4.42 -4.55
N ALA A 85 -6.19 -3.82 -5.43
CA ALA A 85 -5.47 -2.57 -5.17
C ALA A 85 -6.43 -1.41 -4.87
N LEU A 86 -7.53 -1.30 -5.62
CA LEU A 86 -8.55 -0.28 -5.36
C LEU A 86 -9.24 -0.47 -4.01
N LEU A 87 -9.58 -1.70 -3.63
CA LEU A 87 -10.14 -1.99 -2.31
C LEU A 87 -9.19 -1.55 -1.19
N ASP A 88 -7.91 -1.91 -1.30
CA ASP A 88 -6.90 -1.57 -0.31
C ASP A 88 -6.61 -0.06 -0.29
N ALA A 89 -6.68 0.63 -1.44
CA ALA A 89 -6.59 2.09 -1.52
C ALA A 89 -7.73 2.76 -0.75
N GLY A 90 -8.96 2.24 -0.88
CA GLY A 90 -10.11 2.66 -0.10
C GLY A 90 -9.88 2.52 1.40
N PHE A 91 -9.53 1.32 1.87
CA PHE A 91 -9.28 1.06 3.30
C PHE A 91 -8.14 1.90 3.88
N THR A 92 -7.04 2.03 3.17
CA THR A 92 -5.89 2.80 3.64
C THR A 92 -6.16 4.31 3.60
N SER A 93 -7.01 4.79 2.70
CA SER A 93 -7.48 6.19 2.71
C SER A 93 -8.35 6.51 3.90
N ASP A 94 -9.29 5.63 4.23
CA ASP A 94 -10.16 5.77 5.38
C ASP A 94 -9.36 5.80 6.69
N LEU A 95 -8.37 4.91 6.83
CA LEU A 95 -7.44 4.92 7.96
C LEU A 95 -6.73 6.27 8.12
N VAL A 96 -6.21 6.84 7.03
CA VAL A 96 -5.48 8.12 7.11
C VAL A 96 -6.44 9.25 7.46
N GLN A 97 -7.54 9.39 6.72
CA GLN A 97 -8.46 10.51 6.84
C GLN A 97 -9.27 10.48 8.14
N ASN A 98 -9.67 9.30 8.60
CA ASN A 98 -10.54 9.18 9.76
C ASN A 98 -9.81 8.90 11.07
N TYR A 99 -8.51 8.55 11.02
CA TYR A 99 -7.73 8.25 12.22
C TYR A 99 -6.40 9.01 12.28
N TRP A 100 -5.47 8.81 11.34
CA TRP A 100 -4.12 9.41 11.46
C TRP A 100 -4.14 10.95 11.39
N SER A 101 -4.96 11.53 10.53
CA SER A 101 -5.08 12.99 10.35
C SER A 101 -5.59 13.72 11.61
N LYS A 102 -6.24 12.99 12.53
CA LYS A 102 -6.83 13.53 13.76
C LYS A 102 -5.88 13.45 14.95
N GLN A 103 -4.65 12.97 14.74
CA GLN A 103 -3.68 12.71 15.79
C GLN A 103 -2.29 13.15 15.37
N ASP A 104 -1.59 13.81 16.30
CA ASP A 104 -0.18 14.18 16.17
C ASP A 104 0.59 13.69 17.41
N PRO A 105 0.84 12.37 17.53
CA PRO A 105 1.50 11.81 18.69
C PRO A 105 2.99 12.23 18.72
N GLU A 106 3.41 12.76 19.87
CA GLU A 106 4.80 13.16 20.10
C GLU A 106 5.76 11.97 19.89
N GLY A 107 6.88 12.23 19.20
CA GLY A 107 7.91 11.22 18.92
C GLY A 107 7.63 10.32 17.71
N ILE A 108 6.51 10.49 17.00
CA ILE A 108 6.23 9.77 15.75
C ILE A 108 6.52 10.65 14.54
N THR A 109 7.53 10.27 13.75
CA THR A 109 7.95 11.03 12.57
C THR A 109 7.19 10.64 11.30
N ALA A 110 6.75 9.39 11.21
CA ALA A 110 6.00 8.85 10.08
C ALA A 110 5.10 7.69 10.53
N ARG A 111 4.00 7.50 9.81
CA ARG A 111 3.10 6.35 9.92
C ARG A 111 2.98 5.72 8.55
N PHE A 112 2.93 4.39 8.50
CA PHE A 112 2.76 3.69 7.23
C PHE A 112 1.81 2.50 7.33
N VAL A 113 1.23 2.14 6.20
CA VAL A 113 0.45 0.93 6.03
C VAL A 113 0.84 0.32 4.69
N ALA A 114 1.36 -0.91 4.72
CA ALA A 114 1.68 -1.71 3.54
C ALA A 114 0.68 -2.86 3.44
N THR A 115 0.14 -3.09 2.25
CA THR A 115 -0.99 -4.00 2.04
C THR A 115 -0.65 -5.06 1.01
N ASP A 116 -1.30 -6.21 1.15
CA ASP A 116 -1.20 -7.34 0.23
C ASP A 116 -1.66 -7.01 -1.19
N GLY A 117 -2.61 -6.06 -1.35
CA GLY A 117 -3.06 -5.55 -2.65
C GLY A 117 -2.08 -4.64 -3.36
N GLY A 118 -0.91 -4.38 -2.78
CA GLY A 118 0.17 -3.61 -3.39
C GLY A 118 0.13 -2.12 -3.09
N ILE A 119 -0.79 -1.65 -2.24
CA ILE A 119 -0.80 -0.25 -1.77
C ILE A 119 0.11 -0.13 -0.55
N THR A 120 1.06 0.79 -0.61
CA THR A 120 1.75 1.30 0.59
C THR A 120 1.46 2.79 0.73
N ARG A 121 1.02 3.24 1.92
CA ARG A 121 0.86 4.66 2.22
C ARG A 121 1.77 5.09 3.35
N VAL A 122 2.42 6.24 3.18
CA VAL A 122 3.28 6.87 4.18
C VAL A 122 2.72 8.25 4.49
N TYR A 123 2.48 8.53 5.77
CA TYR A 123 1.88 9.77 6.26
C TYR A 123 2.78 10.42 7.32
N PRO A 124 3.06 11.74 7.25
CA PRO A 124 2.61 12.67 6.22
C PRO A 124 3.31 12.46 4.86
N LYS A 125 2.83 13.13 3.81
CA LYS A 125 3.41 13.06 2.44
C LYS A 125 4.93 13.27 2.41
N SER A 126 5.44 14.23 3.18
CA SER A 126 6.87 14.54 3.25
C SER A 126 7.72 13.36 3.72
N ALA A 127 7.20 12.52 4.62
CA ALA A 127 7.91 11.32 5.06
C ALA A 127 8.00 10.25 3.94
N GLY A 128 7.03 10.23 3.03
CA GLY A 128 7.05 9.33 1.88
C GLY A 128 8.11 9.66 0.83
N GLU A 129 8.56 10.91 0.76
CA GLU A 129 9.63 11.32 -0.16
C GLU A 129 10.99 10.70 0.21
N TYR A 130 11.16 10.37 1.49
CA TYR A 130 12.37 9.72 2.04
C TYR A 130 12.17 8.22 2.31
N TRP A 131 11.04 7.65 1.89
CA TRP A 131 10.77 6.22 2.06
C TRP A 131 11.62 5.39 1.09
N THR A 132 12.48 4.53 1.64
CA THR A 132 13.49 3.77 0.87
C THR A 132 13.15 2.30 0.67
N GLU A 133 12.05 1.82 1.25
CA GLU A 133 11.64 0.43 1.13
C GLU A 133 11.08 0.13 -0.27
N ASN A 134 11.21 -1.12 -0.70
CA ASN A 134 10.68 -1.56 -1.99
C ASN A 134 9.16 -1.33 -2.07
N ALA A 135 8.66 -0.85 -3.20
CA ALA A 135 7.23 -0.66 -3.42
C ALA A 135 6.47 -2.00 -3.55
N GLU A 136 7.13 -3.09 -3.93
CA GLU A 136 6.56 -4.44 -3.88
C GLU A 136 6.57 -4.96 -2.44
N THR A 137 5.38 -5.07 -1.85
CA THR A 137 5.17 -5.49 -0.47
C THR A 137 5.76 -6.87 -0.15
N TYR A 138 5.79 -7.81 -1.11
CA TYR A 138 6.41 -9.12 -0.88
C TYR A 138 7.95 -9.10 -0.82
N GLU A 139 8.57 -8.04 -1.33
CA GLU A 139 10.00 -7.82 -1.21
C GLU A 139 10.38 -7.12 0.10
N GLN A 140 9.40 -6.61 0.86
CA GLN A 140 9.65 -5.92 2.13
C GLN A 140 9.95 -6.91 3.27
N SER A 141 11.10 -6.74 3.91
CA SER A 141 11.53 -7.59 5.04
C SER A 141 10.64 -7.42 6.27
N PHE A 142 10.31 -6.17 6.64
CA PHE A 142 9.47 -5.88 7.80
C PHE A 142 8.04 -6.44 7.64
N TYR A 143 7.50 -6.47 6.42
CA TYR A 143 6.17 -7.01 6.14
C TYR A 143 6.12 -8.52 6.42
N LYS A 144 7.08 -9.28 5.89
CA LYS A 144 7.19 -10.73 6.13
C LYS A 144 7.39 -11.04 7.61
N ARG A 145 8.32 -10.36 8.28
CA ARG A 145 8.57 -10.52 9.73
C ARG A 145 7.33 -10.18 10.57
N SER A 146 6.54 -9.20 10.15
CA SER A 146 5.30 -8.84 10.84
C SER A 146 4.23 -9.91 10.74
N LEU A 147 4.14 -10.64 9.62
CA LEU A 147 3.18 -11.72 9.44
C LEU A 147 3.51 -12.94 10.30
N ASP A 148 4.80 -13.23 10.50
CA ASP A 148 5.27 -14.36 11.29
C ASP A 148 5.11 -14.15 12.81
N ASN A 149 4.82 -12.93 13.27
CA ASN A 149 4.85 -12.57 14.69
C ASN A 149 3.54 -11.93 15.17
N GLU A 150 3.08 -12.32 16.37
CA GLU A 150 1.87 -11.75 16.97
C GLU A 150 2.11 -10.43 17.72
N ASN A 151 3.37 -10.06 17.98
CA ASN A 151 3.76 -8.86 18.74
C ASN A 151 4.22 -7.72 17.82
N TYR A 152 4.51 -6.55 18.40
CA TYR A 152 5.15 -5.45 17.66
C TYR A 152 6.60 -5.81 17.31
N ILE A 153 7.00 -5.51 16.07
CA ILE A 153 8.34 -5.79 15.53
C ILE A 153 9.08 -4.49 15.31
N PHE A 154 10.24 -4.38 15.94
CA PHE A 154 11.18 -3.28 15.77
C PHE A 154 12.20 -3.66 14.69
N THR A 155 12.41 -2.74 13.74
CA THR A 155 13.41 -2.85 12.67
C THR A 155 14.42 -1.72 12.86
N ALA A 156 15.65 -2.10 13.18
CA ALA A 156 16.74 -1.15 13.37
C ALA A 156 17.14 -0.53 12.01
N PRO A 157 17.52 0.76 11.99
CA PRO A 157 18.06 1.39 10.79
C PRO A 157 19.43 0.78 10.41
N PHE A 158 19.86 0.97 9.18
CA PHE A 158 21.17 0.51 8.75
C PHE A 158 22.28 1.44 9.25
N PHE A 159 23.37 0.86 9.74
CA PHE A 159 24.57 1.63 10.08
C PHE A 159 25.25 2.14 8.79
N ASN A 160 25.59 3.44 8.73
CA ASN A 160 26.30 4.09 7.61
C ASN A 160 25.58 4.09 6.25
N ARG A 161 24.25 4.23 6.19
CA ARG A 161 23.60 4.68 4.95
C ARG A 161 23.82 6.19 4.76
N SER A 162 24.05 6.61 3.52
CA SER A 162 24.22 8.02 3.11
C SER A 162 22.92 8.85 3.20
N ILE A 163 21.81 8.22 3.57
CA ILE A 163 20.47 8.81 3.73
C ILE A 163 20.20 8.90 5.23
N TYR A 164 19.67 10.04 5.69
CA TYR A 164 19.28 10.25 7.09
C TYR A 164 18.16 9.27 7.49
N GLU A 165 18.53 8.07 7.94
CA GLU A 165 17.64 7.09 8.59
C GLU A 165 17.67 7.28 10.11
N ASP A 166 17.10 8.38 10.61
CA ASP A 166 17.11 8.71 12.05
C ASP A 166 15.96 8.07 12.85
N GLY A 167 15.19 7.16 12.24
CA GLY A 167 14.01 6.53 12.85
C GLY A 167 14.13 5.02 12.99
N ILE A 168 13.72 4.47 14.14
CA ILE A 168 13.47 3.04 14.31
C ILE A 168 12.06 2.74 13.82
N MET A 169 11.93 1.85 12.84
CA MET A 169 10.63 1.43 12.33
C MET A 169 9.98 0.41 13.28
N VAL A 170 8.69 0.59 13.56
CA VAL A 170 7.86 -0.39 14.26
C VAL A 170 6.76 -0.87 13.32
N SER A 171 6.54 -2.19 13.27
CA SER A 171 5.56 -2.83 12.39
C SER A 171 4.78 -3.91 13.13
N LYS A 172 3.54 -4.15 12.70
CA LYS A 172 2.66 -5.19 13.24
C LYS A 172 1.65 -5.60 12.17
N ALA A 173 1.45 -6.90 11.97
CA ALA A 173 0.43 -7.38 11.05
C ALA A 173 -0.97 -7.12 11.60
N VAL A 174 -1.88 -6.71 10.70
CA VAL A 174 -3.30 -6.65 11.01
C VAL A 174 -3.86 -8.07 11.00
N LYS A 175 -4.44 -8.49 12.11
CA LYS A 175 -5.10 -9.80 12.25
C LYS A 175 -6.62 -9.59 12.31
N VAL A 176 -7.32 -10.08 11.29
CA VAL A 176 -8.78 -10.03 11.20
C VAL A 176 -9.36 -11.44 11.27
N THR A 177 -10.54 -11.56 11.88
CA THR A 177 -11.34 -12.79 11.88
C THR A 177 -12.65 -12.50 11.15
N VAL A 178 -12.98 -13.30 10.15
CA VAL A 178 -14.22 -13.14 9.36
C VAL A 178 -15.08 -14.37 9.60
N ASN A 179 -16.31 -14.14 10.04
CA ASN A 179 -17.31 -15.16 10.41
C ASN A 179 -17.07 -15.92 11.74
N GLY A 180 -16.31 -15.34 12.67
CA GLY A 180 -16.03 -15.93 13.99
C GLY A 180 -15.18 -17.18 13.91
#